data_AF-A0A9Q6EL40-F1
#
_entry.id   AF-A0A9Q6EL40-F1
#
_cell.length_a   1.000
_cell.length_b   1.000
_cell.length_c   1.000
_cell.angle_alpha   90.00
_cell.angle_beta   90.00
_cell.angle_gamma   90.00
#
_symmetry.space_group_name_H-M   'P 1'
#
loop_
_entity.id
_entity.type
_entity.pdbx_description
1 polymer ?
#
loop_
_entity_poly.entity_id
_entity_poly.type
_entity_poly.pdbx_seq_one_letter_code
_entity_poly.pdbx_strand_id
1 'polypeptide(L)'
;MSDGNLTPSEYAKILREMIHYGHVDERNHLITPSEYAKILREMIRNENDLTSHRLGWMSTFNAFLFGIVTFVWTQNNRTGIIFDNHTGIIVGTCIAGFLIDFSILLSLFASEQARRHLDKLWRKKKIPEDEIPPIWGAKATKWGKYCLLMPWVIMPVVFIFCWVILFFLALLNKGMN
;
A
#
# COMPACT_ATOMS: atom_id res chain seq x y z
N MET A 1 15.60 5.56 26.79
CA MET A 1 15.62 5.90 25.36
C MET A 1 14.18 5.99 24.92
N SER A 2 13.69 7.21 24.73
CA SER A 2 12.30 7.48 24.33
C SER A 2 12.28 7.51 22.81
N ASP A 3 11.65 6.51 22.18
CA ASP A 3 11.37 6.53 20.75
C ASP A 3 10.33 7.63 20.50
N GLY A 4 10.82 8.84 20.28
CA GLY A 4 10.01 10.01 19.97
C GLY A 4 9.40 9.87 18.59
N ASN A 5 8.21 9.25 18.53
CA ASN A 5 7.37 9.25 17.35
C ASN A 5 7.03 10.69 16.99
N LEU A 6 7.76 11.24 16.02
CA LEU A 6 7.49 12.55 15.42
C LEU A 6 6.04 12.59 14.94
N THR A 7 5.32 13.61 15.36
CA THR A 7 3.90 13.78 15.02
C THR A 7 3.76 14.07 13.51
N PRO A 8 2.63 13.72 12.87
CA PRO A 8 2.41 14.01 11.44
C PRO A 8 2.59 15.50 11.08
N SER A 9 2.30 16.41 12.02
CA SER A 9 2.54 17.84 11.87
C SER A 9 4.02 18.23 11.87
N GLU A 10 4.85 17.56 12.67
CA GLU A 10 6.30 17.76 12.68
C GLU A 10 6.93 17.23 11.40
N TYR A 11 6.48 16.07 10.90
CA TYR A 11 6.89 15.56 9.60
C TYR A 11 6.52 16.54 8.47
N ALA A 12 5.29 17.05 8.45
CA ALA A 12 4.84 18.00 7.44
C ALA A 12 5.63 19.32 7.51
N LYS A 13 6.01 19.77 8.71
CA LYS A 13 6.86 20.95 8.91
C LYS A 13 8.27 20.71 8.37
N ILE A 14 8.88 19.58 8.71
CA ILE A 14 10.22 19.19 8.24
C ILE A 14 10.23 18.99 6.71
N LEU A 15 9.17 18.43 6.14
CA LEU A 15 9.02 18.27 4.68
C LEU A 15 8.84 19.62 3.98
N ARG A 16 8.03 20.53 4.53
CA ARG A 16 7.92 21.90 4.01
C ARG A 16 9.22 22.64 4.11
N GLU A 17 9.93 22.51 5.21
CA GLU A 17 11.28 23.05 5.36
C GLU A 17 12.20 22.43 4.30
N MET A 18 12.29 21.12 4.14
CA MET A 18 13.12 20.49 3.11
C MET A 18 12.76 20.89 1.66
N ILE A 19 11.47 21.08 1.36
CA ILE A 19 11.01 21.55 0.04
C ILE A 19 11.35 23.03 -0.14
N HIS A 20 11.20 23.85 0.91
CA HIS A 20 11.51 25.28 0.89
C HIS A 20 13.03 25.53 0.86
N TYR A 21 13.83 24.70 1.53
CA TYR A 21 15.29 24.67 1.51
C TYR A 21 15.87 23.96 0.29
N GLY A 22 15.02 23.37 -0.57
CA GLY A 22 15.40 22.96 -1.92
C GLY A 22 15.82 24.14 -2.81
N HIS A 23 15.46 25.37 -2.42
CA HIS A 23 16.07 26.62 -2.88
C HIS A 23 17.05 27.10 -1.79
N VAL A 24 18.31 26.77 -2.00
CA VAL A 24 19.45 27.06 -1.12
C VAL A 24 19.55 28.55 -0.77
N ASP A 25 19.47 28.89 0.52
CA ASP A 25 20.29 29.98 1.09
C ASP A 25 21.47 29.31 1.78
N GLU A 26 22.65 29.58 1.25
CA GLU A 26 23.89 28.83 1.43
C GLU A 26 24.57 29.07 2.79
N ARG A 27 23.88 29.74 3.73
CA ARG A 27 24.57 30.45 4.81
C ARG A 27 24.46 29.93 6.22
N ASN A 28 23.60 29.00 6.65
CA ASN A 28 23.60 28.68 8.10
C ASN A 28 23.17 27.31 8.68
N HIS A 29 22.91 26.24 7.91
CA HIS A 29 22.87 24.88 8.51
C HIS A 29 23.30 23.82 7.49
N LEU A 30 24.60 23.51 7.46
CA LEU A 30 25.16 22.43 6.65
C LEU A 30 24.71 21.07 7.23
N ILE A 31 23.57 20.56 6.76
CA ILE A 31 23.18 19.17 7.02
C ILE A 31 24.33 18.29 6.52
N THR A 32 25.00 17.60 7.43
CA THR A 32 26.13 16.74 7.08
C THR A 32 25.66 15.60 6.17
N PRO A 33 26.50 15.05 5.27
CA PRO A 33 26.12 13.93 4.41
C PRO A 33 25.53 12.74 5.18
N SER A 34 26.05 12.47 6.37
CA SER A 34 25.58 11.41 7.28
C SER A 34 24.17 11.71 7.84
N GLU A 35 23.90 12.96 8.21
CA GLU A 35 22.59 13.39 8.69
C GLU A 35 21.54 13.35 7.57
N TYR A 36 21.90 13.75 6.35
CA TYR A 36 21.04 13.60 5.19
C TYR A 36 20.73 12.13 4.88
N ALA A 37 21.72 11.25 4.98
CA ALA A 37 21.51 9.81 4.81
C ALA A 37 20.61 9.21 5.89
N LYS A 38 20.74 9.69 7.13
CA LYS A 38 19.85 9.31 8.24
C LYS A 38 18.40 9.71 7.96
N ILE A 39 18.17 10.95 7.50
CA ILE A 39 16.82 11.43 7.14
C ILE A 39 16.22 10.59 6.00
N LEU A 40 16.99 10.29 4.96
CA LEU A 40 16.51 9.45 3.85
C LEU A 40 16.14 8.03 4.29
N ARG A 41 16.95 7.43 5.17
CA ARG A 41 16.63 6.11 5.75
C ARG A 41 15.36 6.14 6.58
N GLU A 42 15.18 7.19 7.39
CA GLU A 42 13.98 7.35 8.20
C GLU A 42 12.72 7.47 7.32
N MET A 43 12.80 8.25 6.24
CA MET A 43 11.71 8.38 5.27
C MET A 43 11.38 7.05 4.59
N ILE A 44 12.40 6.27 4.20
CA ILE A 44 12.21 4.95 3.58
C ILE A 44 11.62 3.95 4.57
N ARG A 45 12.07 3.97 5.84
CA ARG A 45 11.53 3.13 6.90
C ARG A 45 10.05 3.42 7.13
N ASN A 46 9.71 4.69 7.30
CA ASN A 46 8.32 5.12 7.48
C ASN A 46 7.43 4.70 6.30
N GLU A 47 7.92 4.81 5.07
CA GLU A 47 7.17 4.37 3.88
C GLU A 47 6.94 2.86 3.84
N ASN A 48 7.92 2.08 4.30
CA ASN A 48 7.80 0.63 4.42
C ASN A 48 6.80 0.24 5.52
N ASP A 49 6.81 0.94 6.65
CA ASP A 49 5.87 0.70 7.75
C ASP A 49 4.44 1.05 7.32
N LEU A 50 4.23 2.19 6.65
CA LEU A 50 2.94 2.56 6.06
C LEU A 50 2.45 1.52 5.05
N THR A 51 3.33 0.98 4.21
CA THR A 51 3.00 -0.08 3.26
C THR A 51 2.52 -1.35 3.99
N SER A 52 3.26 -1.79 5.01
CA SER A 52 2.87 -2.94 5.85
C SER A 52 1.52 -2.73 6.53
N HIS A 53 1.28 -1.55 7.10
CA HIS A 53 0.00 -1.22 7.72
C HIS A 53 -1.16 -1.27 6.72
N ARG A 54 -0.99 -0.72 5.51
CA ARG A 54 -2.04 -0.75 4.46
C ARG A 54 -2.36 -2.17 4.02
N LEU A 55 -1.35 -3.03 3.85
CA LEU A 55 -1.56 -4.44 3.53
C LEU A 55 -2.23 -5.21 4.69
N GLY A 56 -1.89 -4.86 5.93
CA GLY A 56 -2.55 -5.42 7.12
C GLY A 56 -4.04 -5.06 7.16
N TRP A 57 -4.38 -3.79 6.93
CA TRP A 57 -5.76 -3.34 6.84
C TRP A 57 -6.51 -3.99 5.68
N MET A 58 -5.90 -4.05 4.49
CA MET A 58 -6.46 -4.74 3.32
C MET A 58 -6.85 -6.18 3.66
N SER A 59 -5.92 -6.93 4.25
CA SER A 59 -6.10 -8.35 4.57
C SER A 59 -7.23 -8.53 5.59
N THR A 60 -7.28 -7.68 6.61
CA THR A 60 -8.33 -7.69 7.63
C THR A 60 -9.71 -7.43 7.03
N PHE A 61 -9.84 -6.40 6.19
CA PHE A 61 -11.12 -6.09 5.55
C PHE A 61 -11.56 -7.20 4.60
N ASN A 62 -10.65 -7.72 3.77
CA ASN A 62 -10.96 -8.84 2.89
C ASN A 62 -11.43 -10.08 3.66
N ALA A 63 -10.72 -10.45 4.74
CA ALA A 63 -11.13 -11.57 5.57
C ALA A 63 -12.54 -11.40 6.14
N PHE A 64 -12.87 -10.20 6.62
CA PHE A 64 -14.21 -9.89 7.12
C PHE A 64 -15.28 -10.00 6.03
N LEU A 65 -15.02 -9.45 4.83
CA LEU A 65 -15.95 -9.52 3.70
C LEU A 65 -16.14 -10.95 3.19
N PHE A 66 -15.08 -11.76 3.10
CA PHE A 66 -15.19 -13.18 2.77
C PHE A 66 -15.98 -13.95 3.83
N GLY A 67 -15.82 -13.59 5.11
CA GLY A 67 -16.63 -14.12 6.20
C GLY A 67 -18.13 -13.86 5.98
N ILE A 68 -18.49 -12.63 5.61
CA ILE A 68 -19.88 -12.26 5.28
C ILE A 68 -20.40 -13.08 4.10
N VAL A 69 -19.65 -13.15 2.98
CA VAL A 69 -20.07 -13.91 1.80
C VAL A 69 -20.30 -15.38 2.15
N THR A 70 -19.36 -15.98 2.87
CA THR A 70 -19.43 -17.40 3.27
C THR A 70 -20.62 -17.66 4.19
N PHE A 71 -20.88 -16.76 5.15
CA PHE A 71 -22.02 -16.85 6.06
C PHE A 71 -23.35 -16.79 5.30
N VAL A 72 -23.51 -15.80 4.42
CA VAL A 72 -24.72 -15.63 3.59
C VAL A 72 -24.93 -16.85 2.68
N TRP A 73 -23.86 -17.35 2.05
CA TRP A 73 -23.92 -18.55 1.21
C TRP A 73 -24.37 -19.80 1.98
N THR A 74 -23.82 -20.00 3.19
CA THR A 74 -24.14 -21.16 4.03
C THR A 74 -25.59 -21.13 4.51
N GLN A 75 -26.10 -19.94 4.87
CA GLN A 75 -27.48 -19.78 5.33
C GLN A 75 -28.49 -20.13 4.22
N ASN A 76 -28.21 -19.70 3.00
CA ASN A 76 -29.05 -19.96 1.83
C ASN A 76 -29.20 -21.47 1.53
N ASN A 77 -28.11 -22.25 1.66
CA ASN A 77 -28.14 -23.69 1.44
C ASN A 77 -28.96 -24.46 2.51
N ARG A 78 -29.11 -23.90 3.72
CA ARG A 78 -29.82 -24.56 4.83
C ARG A 78 -31.32 -24.31 4.83
N THR A 79 -31.76 -23.12 4.43
CA THR A 79 -33.17 -22.72 4.53
C THR A 79 -34.00 -23.15 3.33
N GLY A 80 -33.39 -23.51 2.20
CA GLY A 80 -34.11 -23.94 0.99
C GLY A 80 -35.00 -22.85 0.37
N ILE A 81 -34.96 -21.64 0.91
CA ILE A 81 -35.67 -20.46 0.40
C ILE A 81 -34.79 -19.86 -0.69
N ILE A 82 -35.25 -19.99 -1.92
CA ILE A 82 -34.54 -19.63 -3.15
C ILE A 82 -34.27 -18.11 -3.19
N PHE A 83 -33.02 -17.76 -2.91
CA PHE A 83 -32.14 -16.79 -3.60
C PHE A 83 -32.51 -15.32 -3.86
N ASP A 84 -33.76 -14.84 -3.72
CA ASP A 84 -34.06 -13.49 -4.22
C ASP A 84 -33.57 -12.34 -3.31
N ASN A 85 -33.60 -12.49 -1.99
CA ASN A 85 -33.30 -11.38 -1.07
C ASN A 85 -31.82 -11.27 -0.66
N HIS A 86 -31.02 -12.33 -0.79
CA HIS A 86 -29.63 -12.34 -0.29
C HIS A 86 -28.58 -11.99 -1.34
N THR A 87 -28.95 -12.03 -2.62
CA THR A 87 -28.06 -11.67 -3.74
C THR A 87 -27.58 -10.21 -3.64
N GLY A 88 -28.43 -9.31 -3.15
CA GLY A 88 -28.06 -7.91 -2.92
C GLY A 88 -26.92 -7.72 -1.92
N ILE A 89 -26.88 -8.55 -0.87
CA ILE A 89 -25.80 -8.51 0.13
C ILE A 89 -24.49 -8.96 -0.52
N ILE A 90 -24.49 -10.10 -1.24
CA ILE A 90 -23.29 -10.62 -1.90
C ILE A 90 -22.74 -9.61 -2.91
N VAL A 91 -23.61 -9.05 -3.76
CA VAL A 91 -23.22 -8.03 -4.75
C VAL A 91 -22.67 -6.78 -4.06
N GLY A 92 -23.32 -6.29 -3.01
CA GLY A 92 -22.84 -5.15 -2.22
C GLY A 92 -21.48 -5.40 -1.58
N THR A 93 -21.25 -6.60 -1.03
CA THR A 93 -19.97 -7.02 -0.46
C THR A 93 -18.87 -7.10 -1.53
N CYS A 94 -19.19 -7.59 -2.74
CA CYS A 94 -18.23 -7.63 -3.84
C CYS A 94 -17.81 -6.22 -4.30
N ILE A 95 -18.76 -5.30 -4.42
CA ILE A 95 -18.47 -3.89 -4.75
C ILE A 95 -17.61 -3.25 -3.66
N ALA A 96 -17.95 -3.46 -2.39
CA ALA A 96 -17.17 -2.95 -1.26
C ALA A 96 -15.73 -3.50 -1.26
N GLY A 97 -15.55 -4.81 -1.46
CA GLY A 97 -14.24 -5.45 -1.57
C GLY A 97 -13.41 -4.87 -2.71
N PHE A 98 -14.00 -4.78 -3.91
CA PHE A 98 -13.36 -4.16 -5.07
C PHE A 98 -12.88 -2.72 -4.78
N LEU A 99 -13.73 -1.89 -4.17
CA LEU A 99 -13.38 -0.50 -3.87
C LEU A 99 -12.26 -0.39 -2.83
N ILE A 100 -12.25 -1.25 -1.81
CA ILE A 100 -11.19 -1.29 -0.80
C ILE A 100 -9.86 -1.67 -1.45
N ASP A 101 -9.83 -2.74 -2.23
CA ASP A 101 -8.59 -3.21 -2.85
C ASP A 101 -8.08 -2.24 -3.92
N PHE A 102 -8.98 -1.64 -4.69
CA PHE A 102 -8.63 -0.62 -5.67
C PHE A 102 -8.06 0.64 -5.00
N SER A 103 -8.67 1.10 -3.91
CA SER A 103 -8.17 2.24 -3.12
C SER A 103 -6.77 1.97 -2.56
N ILE A 104 -6.54 0.77 -2.03
CA ILE A 104 -5.24 0.38 -1.49
C ILE A 104 -4.20 0.24 -2.61
N LEU A 105 -4.57 -0.31 -3.77
CA LEU A 105 -3.69 -0.39 -4.93
C LEU A 105 -3.22 1.00 -5.39
N LEU A 106 -4.13 1.98 -5.47
CA LEU A 106 -3.76 3.36 -5.79
C LEU A 106 -2.81 3.97 -4.75
N SER A 107 -3.08 3.73 -3.46
CA SER A 107 -2.23 4.19 -2.37
C SER A 107 -0.82 3.59 -2.45
N LEU A 108 -0.71 2.29 -2.74
CA LEU A 108 0.57 1.59 -2.93
C LEU A 108 1.31 2.08 -4.18
N PHE A 109 0.58 2.44 -5.24
CA PHE A 109 1.19 3.02 -6.43
C PHE A 109 1.82 4.39 -6.15
N ALA A 110 1.15 5.24 -5.37
CA ALA A 110 1.70 6.52 -4.91
C ALA A 110 2.96 6.33 -4.04
N SER A 111 2.93 5.35 -3.14
CA SER A 111 4.08 4.95 -2.32
C SER A 111 5.29 4.51 -3.14
N GLU A 112 5.06 3.69 -4.16
CA GLU A 112 6.10 3.24 -5.06
C GLU A 112 6.72 4.41 -5.84
N GLN A 113 5.91 5.39 -6.27
CA GLN A 113 6.42 6.60 -6.91
C GLN A 113 7.29 7.42 -5.94
N ALA A 114 6.86 7.59 -4.70
CA ALA A 114 7.64 8.27 -3.66
C ALA A 114 8.99 7.55 -3.41
N ARG A 115 8.98 6.22 -3.30
CA ARG A 115 10.20 5.42 -3.17
C ARG A 115 11.14 5.57 -4.34
N ARG A 116 10.64 5.56 -5.57
CA ARG A 116 11.44 5.80 -6.78
C ARG A 116 12.04 7.20 -6.81
N HIS A 117 11.32 8.20 -6.31
CA HIS A 117 11.85 9.55 -6.16
C HIS A 117 13.00 9.59 -5.15
N LEU A 118 12.86 8.94 -4.00
CA LEU A 118 13.91 8.81 -2.98
C LEU A 118 15.14 8.05 -3.53
N ASP A 119 14.96 6.99 -4.33
CA ASP A 119 16.07 6.30 -5.02
C ASP A 119 16.84 7.26 -5.93
N LYS A 120 16.11 8.04 -6.74
CA LYS A 120 16.73 9.01 -7.66
C LYS A 120 17.53 10.06 -6.90
N LEU A 121 16.99 10.58 -5.79
CA LEU A 121 17.70 11.55 -4.94
C LEU A 121 18.96 10.94 -4.33
N TRP A 122 18.88 9.72 -3.83
CA TRP A 122 20.03 8.99 -3.28
C TRP A 122 21.14 8.85 -4.32
N ARG A 123 20.81 8.34 -5.52
CA ARG A 123 21.76 8.16 -6.62
C ARG A 123 22.38 9.46 -7.11
N LYS A 124 21.59 10.53 -7.17
CA LYS A 124 22.07 11.86 -7.61
C LYS A 124 23.17 12.39 -6.69
N LYS A 125 23.07 12.11 -5.39
CA LYS A 125 24.00 12.65 -4.39
C LYS A 125 25.33 11.87 -4.28
N LYS A 126 25.48 10.75 -5.00
CA LYS A 126 26.70 9.91 -5.08
C LYS A 126 27.35 9.64 -3.70
N ILE A 127 26.53 9.41 -2.68
CA ILE A 127 27.03 9.09 -1.35
C ILE A 127 27.74 7.73 -1.45
N PRO A 128 29.02 7.61 -1.06
CA PRO A 128 29.76 6.35 -1.16
C PRO A 128 29.03 5.27 -0.36
N GLU A 129 28.62 4.18 -1.05
CA GLU A 129 27.95 3.04 -0.42
C GLU A 129 28.88 2.31 0.57
N ASP A 130 30.19 2.55 0.47
CA ASP A 130 31.26 1.95 1.26
C ASP A 130 31.21 2.41 2.74
N GLU A 131 30.69 3.61 2.99
CA GLU A 131 30.58 4.19 4.34
C GLU A 131 29.22 3.89 5.00
N ILE A 132 28.21 3.47 4.22
CA ILE A 132 26.82 3.49 4.64
C ILE A 132 26.09 2.24 4.10
N PRO A 133 25.63 1.29 4.97
CA PRO A 133 25.03 0.05 4.50
C PRO A 133 23.84 0.29 3.56
N PRO A 134 23.64 -0.62 2.56
CA PRO A 134 22.66 -0.45 1.51
C PRO A 134 21.25 -0.24 2.08
N ILE A 135 20.52 0.72 1.52
CA ILE A 135 19.21 1.12 2.05
C ILE A 135 18.11 0.11 1.69
N TRP A 136 18.36 -0.75 0.71
CA TRP A 136 17.47 -1.84 0.32
C TRP A 136 18.21 -3.16 0.29
N GLY A 137 17.58 -4.20 0.86
CA GLY A 137 18.07 -5.58 0.77
C GLY A 137 18.06 -6.15 -0.66
N ALA A 138 17.30 -5.54 -1.59
CA ALA A 138 17.32 -5.89 -3.00
C ALA A 138 17.23 -4.62 -3.87
N LYS A 139 18.24 -4.38 -4.72
CA LYS A 139 18.23 -3.25 -5.67
C LYS A 139 17.28 -3.59 -6.84
N ALA A 140 16.16 -2.88 -6.95
CA ALA A 140 15.16 -3.05 -8.01
C ALA A 140 15.69 -2.77 -9.43
N THR A 141 16.94 -2.27 -9.57
CA THR A 141 17.49 -1.72 -10.81
C THR A 141 17.68 -2.76 -11.93
N LYS A 142 17.77 -4.05 -11.61
CA LYS A 142 17.77 -5.14 -12.61
C LYS A 142 16.42 -5.85 -12.76
N TRP A 143 15.45 -5.56 -11.89
CA TRP A 143 14.20 -6.30 -11.73
C TRP A 143 12.96 -5.51 -12.18
N GLY A 144 13.12 -4.53 -13.06
CA GLY A 144 12.03 -3.63 -13.49
C GLY A 144 10.75 -4.33 -14.00
N LYS A 145 10.87 -5.54 -14.57
CA LYS A 145 9.72 -6.38 -14.97
C LYS A 145 9.12 -7.20 -13.83
N TYR A 146 9.93 -7.56 -12.84
CA TYR A 146 9.53 -8.36 -11.68
C TYR A 146 9.03 -7.50 -10.51
N CYS A 147 9.06 -6.16 -10.61
CA CYS A 147 8.33 -5.27 -9.70
C CYS A 147 6.84 -5.62 -9.63
N LEU A 148 6.25 -6.16 -10.70
CA LEU A 148 4.86 -6.63 -10.72
C LEU A 148 4.63 -7.87 -9.85
N LEU A 149 5.66 -8.69 -9.62
CA LEU A 149 5.57 -9.88 -8.77
C LEU A 149 5.85 -9.57 -7.29
N MET A 150 6.06 -8.30 -6.94
CA MET A 150 6.30 -7.97 -5.55
C MET A 150 5.02 -8.19 -4.74
N PRO A 151 5.10 -8.82 -3.55
CA PRO A 151 3.92 -9.22 -2.77
C PRO A 151 2.90 -8.10 -2.57
N TRP A 152 3.38 -6.88 -2.39
CA TRP A 152 2.52 -5.70 -2.18
C TRP A 152 1.78 -5.24 -3.44
N VAL A 153 2.26 -5.55 -4.64
CA VAL A 153 1.56 -5.24 -5.90
C VAL A 153 0.61 -6.37 -6.28
N ILE A 154 1.06 -7.62 -6.15
CA ILE A 154 0.28 -8.78 -6.59
C ILE A 154 -0.92 -9.05 -5.69
N MET A 155 -0.82 -8.84 -4.37
CA MET A 155 -1.92 -9.15 -3.45
C MET A 155 -3.20 -8.34 -3.74
N PRO A 156 -3.18 -6.99 -3.82
CA PRO A 156 -4.39 -6.22 -4.14
C PRO A 156 -4.99 -6.62 -5.49
N VAL A 157 -4.15 -6.88 -6.49
CA VAL A 157 -4.60 -7.30 -7.82
C VAL A 157 -5.33 -8.65 -7.77
N VAL A 158 -4.79 -9.62 -7.03
CA VAL A 158 -5.44 -10.92 -6.84
C VAL A 158 -6.80 -10.76 -6.17
N PHE A 159 -6.92 -9.96 -5.11
CA PHE A 159 -8.21 -9.75 -4.45
C PHE A 159 -9.22 -9.02 -5.34
N ILE A 160 -8.80 -8.01 -6.12
CA ILE A 160 -9.65 -7.37 -7.13
C ILE A 160 -10.23 -8.42 -8.09
N PHE A 161 -9.39 -9.31 -8.63
CA PHE A 161 -9.86 -10.37 -9.52
C PHE A 161 -10.82 -11.33 -8.82
N CYS A 162 -10.55 -11.72 -7.56
CA CYS A 162 -11.45 -12.55 -6.77
C CYS A 162 -12.84 -11.90 -6.62
N TRP A 163 -12.91 -10.61 -6.30
CA TRP A 163 -14.18 -9.89 -6.16
C TRP A 163 -14.94 -9.76 -7.49
N VAL A 164 -14.23 -9.49 -8.59
CA VAL A 164 -14.82 -9.42 -9.92
C VAL A 164 -15.41 -10.78 -10.33
N ILE A 165 -14.67 -11.86 -10.10
CA ILE A 165 -15.15 -13.22 -10.39
C ILE A 165 -16.40 -13.54 -9.56
N LEU A 166 -16.37 -13.27 -8.25
CA LEU A 166 -17.52 -13.49 -7.36
C LEU A 166 -18.73 -12.66 -7.76
N PHE A 167 -18.52 -11.41 -8.18
CA PHE A 167 -19.58 -10.53 -8.68
C PHE A 167 -20.27 -11.13 -9.91
N PHE A 168 -19.49 -11.58 -10.91
CA PHE A 168 -20.07 -12.20 -12.09
C PHE A 168 -20.77 -13.53 -11.78
N LEU A 169 -20.21 -14.35 -10.89
CA LEU A 169 -20.86 -15.59 -10.43
C LEU A 169 -22.20 -15.30 -9.73
N ALA A 170 -22.25 -14.27 -8.89
CA ALA A 170 -23.48 -13.85 -8.22
C ALA A 170 -24.54 -13.37 -9.21
N LEU A 171 -24.14 -12.62 -10.25
CA LEU A 171 -25.06 -12.17 -11.30
C LEU A 171 -25.56 -13.32 -12.19
N LEU A 172 -24.69 -14.24 -12.58
CA LEU A 172 -25.08 -15.40 -13.39
C LEU A 172 -26.09 -16.28 -12.66
N ASN A 173 -25.87 -16.51 -11.36
CA ASN A 173 -26.79 -17.28 -10.54
C ASN A 173 -28.17 -16.62 -10.42
N LYS A 174 -28.23 -15.28 -10.43
CA LYS A 174 -29.50 -14.55 -10.49
C LYS A 174 -30.22 -14.70 -11.83
N GLY A 175 -29.49 -14.73 -12.94
CA GLY A 175 -30.07 -14.82 -14.29
C GLY A 175 -30.58 -16.21 -14.68
N MET A 176 -30.21 -17.26 -13.93
CA MET A 176 -30.64 -18.64 -14.16
C MET A 176 -31.91 -19.04 -13.38
N ASN A 177 -32.31 -18.26 -12.37
CA ASN A 177 -33.55 -18.44 -11.60
C ASN A 177 -34.65 -17.50 -12.13
#